data_AF-A0A5B6WYM4-F1
#
_entry.id   AF-A0A5B6WYM4-F1
#
_cell.length_a   1.000
_cell.length_b   1.000
_cell.length_c   1.000
_cell.angle_alpha   90.00
_cell.angle_beta   90.00
_cell.angle_gamma   90.00
#
_symmetry.space_group_name_H-M   'P 1'
#
loop_
_entity.id
_entity.type
_entity.pdbx_description
1 polymer ?
#
loop_
_entity_poly.entity_id
_entity_poly.type
_entity_poly.pdbx_seq_one_letter_code
_entity_poly.pdbx_strand_id
1 'polypeptide(L)' 'MSYKEEPIRILAGEIKEFRNKYIALVKVLWQRHNVEEATWEPEEAMRKQYLNIFTTTTS' A
#
# COMPACT_ATOMS: atom_id res chain seq x y z
N MET A 1 1.04 -2.35 -24.23
CA MET A 1 0.01 -1.75 -23.36
C MET A 1 0.49 -1.88 -21.93
N SER A 2 1.02 -0.82 -21.32
CA SER A 2 1.42 -0.85 -19.91
C SER A 2 0.25 -0.29 -19.11
N TYR A 3 -0.57 -1.18 -18.55
CA TYR A 3 -1.66 -0.77 -17.67
C TYR A 3 -1.03 -0.35 -16.35
N LYS A 4 -1.14 0.93 -16.01
CA LYS A 4 -0.63 1.47 -14.75
C LYS A 4 -1.66 1.19 -13.67
N GLU A 5 -1.32 0.31 -12.75
CA GLU A 5 -2.06 0.13 -11.50
C GLU A 5 -1.75 1.33 -10.60
N GLU A 6 -2.75 2.13 -10.27
CA GLU A 6 -2.59 3.32 -9.43
C GLU A 6 -3.14 3.05 -8.02
N PRO A 7 -2.34 3.30 -6.96
CA PRO A 7 -2.83 3.15 -5.60
C PRO A 7 -3.72 4.34 -5.25
N ILE A 8 -4.92 4.04 -4.78
CA ILE A 8 -5.94 5.03 -4.39
C ILE A 8 -5.64 5.54 -2.98
N ARG A 9 -5.58 4.62 -2.01
CA ARG A 9 -5.38 4.94 -0.58
C ARG A 9 -4.98 3.72 0.22
N ILE A 10 -4.47 3.97 1.44
CA ILE A 10 -4.23 2.93 2.44
C ILE A 10 -5.52 2.72 3.23
N LEU A 11 -5.92 1.46 3.37
CA LEU A 11 -7.13 1.04 4.11
C LEU A 11 -6.81 0.61 5.53
N ALA A 12 -5.64 0.01 5.77
CA ALA A 12 -5.23 -0.50 7.07
C ALA A 12 -3.70 -0.66 7.14
N GLY A 13 -3.16 -0.74 8.35
CA GLY A 13 -1.77 -1.13 8.60
C GLY A 13 -1.71 -2.26 9.61
N GLU A 14 -0.82 -3.22 9.39
CA GLU A 14 -0.51 -4.29 10.34
C GLU A 14 1.01 -4.44 10.48
N ILE A 15 1.48 -4.81 11.67
CA ILE A 15 2.87 -5.17 11.89
C ILE A 15 2.91 -6.68 12.14
N LYS A 16 3.62 -7.41 11.27
CA LYS A 16 3.88 -8.83 11.46
C LYS A 16 5.21 -9.03 12.14
N GLU A 17 5.15 -9.69 13.30
CA GLU A 17 6.31 -10.16 14.02
C GLU A 17 6.77 -11.51 13.47
N PHE A 18 7.99 -11.53 12.96
CA PHE A 18 8.74 -12.76 12.71
C PHE A 18 9.74 -12.99 13.84
N ARG A 19 10.29 -14.21 13.89
CA ARG A 19 11.18 -14.70 14.96
C ARG A 19 12.29 -13.72 15.40
N ASN A 20 12.77 -12.82 14.53
CA ASN A 20 13.78 -11.80 14.84
C ASN A 20 13.57 -10.46 14.10
N LYS A 21 12.43 -10.25 13.44
CA LYS A 21 12.22 -9.09 12.57
C LYS A 21 10.76 -8.66 12.59
N TYR A 22 10.53 -7.37 12.44
CA TYR A 22 9.21 -6.78 12.29
C TYR A 22 9.06 -6.37 10.83
N ILE A 23 7.93 -6.73 10.21
CA ILE A 23 7.56 -6.28 8.87
C ILE A 23 6.24 -5.53 8.97
N ALA A 24 6.27 -4.24 8.64
CA ALA A 24 5.06 -3.45 8.50
C ALA A 24 4.45 -3.70 7.13
N LEU A 25 3.16 -4.06 7.11
CA LEU A 25 2.36 -4.24 5.91
C LEU A 25 1.22 -3.21 5.93
N VAL A 26 0.92 -2.65 4.78
CA VAL A 26 -0.21 -1.76 4.57
C VAL A 26 -1.16 -2.37 3.57
N LYS A 27 -2.45 -2.31 3.87
CA LYS A 27 -3.50 -2.70 2.93
C LYS A 27 -3.74 -1.53 2.00
N VAL A 28 -3.41 -1.69 0.73
CA VAL A 28 -3.51 -0.63 -0.28
C VAL A 28 -4.67 -0.96 -1.20
N LEU A 29 -5.55 0.03 -1.42
CA LEU A 29 -6.59 -0.05 -2.43
C LEU A 29 -6.01 0.42 -3.76
N TRP A 30 -6.12 -0.42 -4.78
CA TRP A 30 -5.65 -0.18 -6.14
C TRP A 30 -6.83 -0.03 -7.08
N GLN A 31 -6.69 0.83 -8.09
CA GLN A 31 -7.61 0.89 -9.21
C GLN A 31 -6.99 0.14 -10.40
N ARG A 32 -7.56 -1.03 -10.74
CA ARG A 32 -7.13 -1.83 -11.88
C ARG A 32 -8.29 -2.01 -12.84
N HIS A 33 -8.25 -1.33 -13.99
CA HIS A 33 -9.30 -1.40 -15.02
C HIS A 33 -10.72 -1.11 -14.51
N ASN A 34 -10.88 -0.11 -13.65
CA ASN A 34 -12.14 0.23 -12.95
C ASN A 34 -12.60 -0.82 -11.92
N VAL A 35 -11.78 -1.82 -11.61
CA VAL A 35 -11.99 -2.72 -10.48
C VAL A 35 -11.13 -2.22 -9.32
N GLU A 36 -11.77 -2.03 -8.17
CA GLU A 36 -11.08 -1.73 -6.93
C GLU A 36 -10.60 -3.04 -6.30
N GLU A 37 -9.29 -3.20 -6.15
CA GLU A 37 -8.66 -4.37 -5.55
C GLU A 37 -7.84 -3.94 -4.32
N ALA A 38 -7.90 -4.71 -3.23
CA ALA A 38 -7.14 -4.39 -2.03
C ALA A 38 -6.10 -5.46 -1.74
N THR A 39 -4.81 -5.10 -1.81
CA THR A 39 -3.68 -6.01 -1.54
C THR A 39 -2.92 -5.57 -0.30
N TRP A 40 -2.17 -6.50 0.31
CA TRP A 40 -1.26 -6.22 1.42
C TRP A 40 0.15 -6.07 0.88
N GLU A 41 0.72 -4.88 1.00
CA GLU A 41 2.05 -4.57 0.50
C GLU A 41 2.99 -4.14 1.64
N PRO A 42 4.31 -4.41 1.54
CA PRO A 42 5.28 -3.90 2.51
C PRO A 42 5.26 -2.38 2.56
N GLU A 43 5.09 -1.83 3.76
CA GLU A 43 5.03 -0.38 3.97
C GLU A 43 6.30 0.32 3.46
N GLU A 44 7.47 -0.30 3.67
CA GLU A 44 8.74 0.25 3.20
C GLU A 44 8.80 0.39 1.67
N ALA A 45 8.25 -0.60 0.94
CA ALA A 45 8.18 -0.56 -0.52
C ALA A 45 7.20 0.52 -0.99
N MET A 46 6.01 0.58 -0.36
CA MET A 46 5.00 1.58 -0.67
C MET A 46 5.47 3.00 -0.37
N ARG A 47 6.20 3.23 0.71
CA ARG A 47 6.80 4.55 1.01
C ARG A 47 7.85 4.97 -0.01
N LYS A 48 8.61 4.03 -0.59
CA LYS A 48 9.62 4.32 -1.62
C LYS A 48 9.02 4.62 -2.98
N GLN A 49 7.99 3.88 -3.40
CA GLN A 49 7.39 4.03 -4.73
C GLN A 49 6.21 5.01 -4.76
N TYR A 50 5.43 5.08 -3.69
CA TYR A 50 4.16 5.81 -3.60
C TYR A 50 4.10 6.61 -2.30
N LEU A 51 5.05 7.52 -2.10
CA LEU A 51 5.09 8.36 -0.89
C LEU A 51 3.84 9.26 -0.78
N ASN A 52 3.27 9.66 -1.92
CA ASN A 52 2.11 10.54 -2.04
C ASN A 52 0.87 10.01 -1.32
N ILE A 53 0.60 8.70 -1.35
CA ILE A 53 -0.59 8.13 -0.69
C ILE A 53 -0.52 8.15 0.85
N PHE A 54 0.68 8.30 1.43
CA PHE A 54 0.86 8.48 2.87
C PHE A 54 0.66 9.94 3.29
N THR A 55 0.93 10.89 2.40
CA THR A 55 0.79 12.32 2.71
C THR A 55 -0.64 12.84 2.63
N THR A 56 -1.49 12.22 1.80
CA THR A 56 -2.88 12.64 1.58
C THR A 56 -3.85 12.28 2.71
N THR A 57 -3.45 11.43 3.65
CA THR A 57 -4.30 11.03 4.79
C THR A 57 -4.18 12.01 5.99
N THR A 58 -3.25 12.97 5.93
CA THR A 58 -3.00 13.95 7.00
C THR A 58 -3.56 15.33 6.62
N SER A 59 -4.89 15.50 6.69
CA SER A 59 -5.56 16.82 6.74
C SER A 59 -6.92 16.70 7.43
#